data_AF-A0A9D5XQL2-F1
#
_entry.id   AF-A0A9D5XQL2-F1
#
_cell.length_a   1.000
_cell.length_b   1.000
_cell.length_c   1.000
_cell.angle_alpha   90.00
_cell.angle_beta   90.00
_cell.angle_gamma   90.00
#
_symmetry.space_group_name_H-M   'P 1'
#
loop_
_entity.id
_entity.type
_entity.pdbx_description
1 polymer ?
#
loop_
_entity_poly.entity_id
_entity_poly.type
_entity_poly.pdbx_seq_one_letter_code
_entity_poly.pdbx_strand_id
1 'polypeptide(L)'
;MKSLFCAAVAALALANPVGAHEHPDHAPHAPHTPASGNVKLDAHTQEDIERHRGMARAHEQAAQCLAQGTKYDTCQKQLQASCKGLALGKNCGMRHSH
;
A
#
# COMPACT_ATOMS: atom_id res chain seq x y z
N MET A 1 -47.94 5.92 19.49
CA MET A 1 -48.98 4.95 19.85
C MET A 1 -48.62 3.61 19.24
N LYS A 2 -48.52 2.58 20.09
CA LYS A 2 -48.49 1.13 19.80
C LYS A 2 -47.50 0.67 18.72
N SER A 3 -46.31 0.24 19.14
CA SER A 3 -45.98 -1.17 19.46
C SER A 3 -45.60 -1.91 18.18
N LEU A 4 -44.49 -2.66 18.17
CA LEU A 4 -44.43 -4.03 17.66
C LEU A 4 -42.96 -4.53 17.65
N PHE A 5 -42.71 -5.49 18.55
CA PHE A 5 -41.76 -6.61 18.49
C PHE A 5 -40.25 -6.39 18.58
N CYS A 6 -39.76 -6.64 19.80
CA CYS A 6 -38.54 -7.40 20.02
C CYS A 6 -38.67 -8.80 19.40
N ALA A 7 -37.73 -9.19 18.54
CA ALA A 7 -37.41 -10.57 18.26
C ALA A 7 -35.88 -10.72 18.22
N ALA A 8 -35.39 -11.63 19.05
CA ALA A 8 -34.00 -11.91 19.27
C ALA A 8 -33.43 -12.88 18.21
N VAL A 9 -32.10 -12.82 18.07
CA VAL A 9 -31.14 -13.87 17.66
C VAL A 9 -31.39 -14.68 16.37
N ALA A 10 -30.44 -14.58 15.44
CA ALA A 10 -29.75 -15.75 14.86
C ALA A 10 -28.54 -15.27 14.06
N ALA A 11 -27.36 -15.26 14.70
CA ALA A 11 -26.09 -15.25 14.00
C ALA A 11 -25.90 -16.63 13.35
N LEU A 12 -26.00 -16.70 12.02
CA LEU A 12 -25.42 -17.81 11.25
C LEU A 12 -24.26 -17.26 10.41
N ALA A 13 -23.06 -17.45 10.93
CA ALA A 13 -21.83 -17.32 10.19
C ALA A 13 -21.72 -18.51 9.23
N LEU A 14 -21.82 -18.25 7.92
CA LEU A 14 -21.46 -19.22 6.89
C LEU A 14 -19.93 -19.25 6.79
N ALA A 15 -19.33 -20.25 7.44
CA ALA A 15 -17.94 -20.60 7.26
C ALA A 15 -17.77 -21.27 5.89
N ASN A 16 -17.12 -20.57 4.94
CA ASN A 16 -16.59 -21.18 3.72
C ASN A 16 -15.10 -21.50 3.96
N PRO A 17 -14.65 -22.76 3.73
CA PRO A 17 -13.23 -23.05 3.70
C PRO A 17 -12.67 -22.57 2.36
N VAL A 18 -11.91 -21.47 2.38
CA VAL A 18 -11.09 -21.09 1.23
C VAL A 18 -9.96 -22.13 1.13
N GLY A 19 -9.96 -22.88 0.03
CA GLY A 19 -8.88 -23.80 -0.29
C GLY A 19 -7.58 -23.02 -0.48
N ALA A 20 -6.58 -23.36 0.33
CA ALA A 20 -5.23 -22.84 0.19
C ALA A 20 -4.65 -23.29 -1.15
N HIS A 21 -4.28 -22.33 -1.99
CA HIS A 21 -3.41 -22.60 -3.14
C HIS A 21 -1.99 -22.82 -2.57
N GLU A 22 -1.51 -24.05 -2.62
CA GLU A 22 -0.15 -24.42 -2.22
C GLU A 22 0.86 -23.74 -3.16
N HIS A 23 1.60 -22.76 -2.63
CA HIS A 23 2.85 -22.29 -3.23
C HIS A 23 3.98 -23.14 -2.65
N PRO A 24 4.59 -24.07 -3.40
CA PRO A 24 5.81 -24.72 -2.95
C PRO A 24 6.94 -23.69 -2.99
N ASP A 25 7.83 -23.76 -2.00
CA ASP A 25 9.11 -23.04 -1.89
C ASP A 25 9.10 -21.58 -1.39
N HIS A 26 8.46 -21.30 -0.24
CA HIS A 26 8.89 -20.19 0.63
C HIS A 26 9.05 -20.72 2.05
N ALA A 27 10.30 -20.78 2.54
CA ALA A 27 10.59 -21.09 3.94
C ALA A 27 9.81 -20.15 4.88
N PRO A 28 9.41 -20.59 6.09
CA PRO A 28 8.74 -19.72 7.04
C PRO A 28 9.65 -18.53 7.36
N HIS A 29 9.18 -17.34 7.01
CA HIS A 29 9.84 -16.11 7.38
C HIS A 29 9.67 -16.00 8.89
N ALA A 30 10.78 -16.07 9.63
CA ALA A 30 10.75 -15.92 11.09
C ALA A 30 10.00 -14.62 11.46
N PRO A 31 9.28 -14.57 12.60
CA PRO A 31 8.61 -13.36 13.04
C PRO A 31 9.63 -12.22 13.12
N HIS A 32 9.42 -11.17 12.32
CA HIS A 32 10.18 -9.94 12.42
C HIS A 32 9.68 -9.21 13.67
N THR A 33 10.27 -9.48 14.82
CA THR A 33 10.01 -8.70 16.03
C THR A 33 10.69 -7.34 15.84
N PRO A 34 9.96 -6.22 15.68
CA PRO A 34 10.60 -4.92 15.59
C PRO A 34 11.23 -4.61 16.95
N ALA A 35 12.56 -4.50 16.99
CA ALA A 35 13.27 -4.11 18.20
C ALA A 35 12.87 -2.66 18.56
N SER A 36 11.99 -2.50 19.56
CA SER A 36 11.69 -1.20 20.15
C SER A 36 12.86 -0.75 21.02
N GLY A 37 13.71 0.08 20.45
CA GLY A 37 14.80 0.80 21.11
C GLY A 37 15.16 2.03 20.28
N ASN A 38 15.88 3.00 20.87
CA ASN A 38 16.43 4.11 20.11
C ASN A 38 17.57 3.59 19.23
N VAL A 39 17.22 3.11 18.03
CA VAL A 39 18.18 2.57 17.06
C VAL A 39 18.78 3.75 16.31
N LYS A 40 20.09 3.97 16.50
CA LYS A 40 20.85 4.82 15.60
C LYS A 40 20.91 4.15 14.23
N LEU A 41 20.28 4.76 13.25
CA LEU A 41 20.28 4.28 11.86
C LEU A 41 21.68 4.44 11.24
N ASP A 42 22.06 3.49 10.40
CA ASP A 42 23.21 3.66 9.51
C ASP A 42 22.85 4.61 8.35
N ALA A 43 23.89 5.11 7.66
CA ALA A 43 23.73 6.09 6.60
C ALA A 43 22.93 5.56 5.40
N HIS A 44 23.12 4.29 5.03
CA HIS A 44 22.38 3.67 3.93
C HIS A 44 20.89 3.56 4.27
N THR A 45 20.55 3.16 5.49
CA THR A 45 19.15 3.14 5.96
C THR A 45 18.53 4.54 5.93
N GLN A 46 19.28 5.58 6.29
CA GLN A 46 18.79 6.95 6.22
C GLN A 46 18.55 7.42 4.77
N GLU A 47 19.47 7.14 3.86
CA GLU A 47 19.33 7.43 2.42
C GLU A 47 18.13 6.69 1.81
N ASP A 48 17.95 5.42 2.18
CA ASP A 48 16.79 4.65 1.78
C ASP A 48 15.50 5.31 2.26
N ILE A 49 15.41 5.72 3.53
CA ILE A 49 14.22 6.40 4.07
C ILE A 49 13.91 7.67 3.24
N GLU A 50 14.92 8.47 2.91
CA GLU A 50 14.74 9.68 2.12
C GLU A 50 14.24 9.38 0.70
N ARG A 51 14.83 8.37 0.05
CA ARG A 51 14.40 7.89 -1.27
C ARG A 51 12.95 7.41 -1.25
N HIS A 52 12.57 6.59 -0.26
CA HIS A 52 11.21 6.07 -0.12
C HIS A 52 10.18 7.18 0.15
N ARG A 53 10.53 8.16 0.99
CA ARG A 53 9.68 9.34 1.19
C ARG A 53 9.54 10.17 -0.08
N GLY A 54 10.60 10.27 -0.89
CA GLY A 54 10.54 10.92 -2.20
C GLY A 54 9.57 10.23 -3.15
N MET A 55 9.63 8.90 -3.24
CA MET A 55 8.68 8.11 -4.04
C MET A 55 7.24 8.30 -3.57
N ALA A 56 7.00 8.24 -2.26
CA ALA A 56 5.67 8.42 -1.68
C ALA A 56 5.06 9.79 -2.05
N ARG A 57 5.85 10.87 -1.92
CA ARG A 57 5.41 12.22 -2.33
C ARG A 57 5.08 12.31 -3.81
N ALA A 58 5.88 11.68 -4.68
CA ALA A 58 5.62 11.68 -6.12
C ALA A 58 4.28 10.99 -6.46
N HIS A 59 3.99 9.86 -5.82
CA HIS A 59 2.71 9.15 -5.98
C HIS A 59 1.53 9.93 -5.39
N GLU A 60 1.73 10.57 -4.24
CA GLU A 60 0.71 11.41 -3.64
C GLU A 60 0.37 12.62 -4.53
N GLN A 61 1.37 13.29 -5.11
CA GLN A 61 1.16 14.36 -6.08
C GLN A 61 0.39 13.89 -7.32
N ALA A 62 0.69 12.69 -7.82
CA ALA A 62 -0.04 12.10 -8.94
C ALA A 62 -1.50 11.83 -8.56
N ALA A 63 -1.77 11.31 -7.36
CA ALA A 63 -3.12 11.11 -6.85
C ALA A 63 -3.88 12.43 -6.70
N GLN A 64 -3.24 13.48 -6.18
CA GLN A 64 -3.84 14.82 -6.08
C GLN A 64 -4.14 15.43 -7.46
N CYS A 65 -3.24 15.26 -8.43
CA CYS A 65 -3.45 15.70 -9.82
C CYS A 65 -4.70 15.05 -10.42
N LEU A 66 -4.88 13.74 -10.22
CA LEU A 66 -6.06 13.00 -10.66
C LEU A 66 -7.32 13.47 -9.93
N ALA A 67 -7.24 13.70 -8.62
CA ALA A 67 -8.37 14.18 -7.81
C ALA A 67 -8.90 15.56 -8.27
N GLN A 68 -8.06 16.37 -8.91
CA GLN A 68 -8.44 17.64 -9.52
C GLN A 68 -9.14 17.49 -10.88
N GLY A 69 -9.31 16.26 -11.38
CA GLY A 69 -9.90 15.98 -12.69
C GLY A 69 -8.91 16.15 -13.86
N THR A 70 -7.62 16.27 -13.58
CA THR A 70 -6.59 16.35 -14.62
C THR A 70 -6.48 15.02 -15.37
N LYS A 71 -6.21 15.09 -16.69
CA LYS A 71 -6.03 13.89 -17.51
C LYS A 71 -4.89 13.02 -16.98
N TYR A 72 -5.10 11.71 -17.01
CA TYR A 72 -4.14 10.71 -16.54
C TYR A 72 -2.74 10.89 -17.15
N ASP A 73 -2.63 11.11 -18.47
CA ASP A 73 -1.33 11.30 -19.14
C ASP A 73 -0.53 12.49 -18.60
N THR A 74 -1.21 13.57 -18.20
CA THR A 74 -0.56 14.74 -17.59
C THR A 74 -0.04 14.39 -16.21
N CYS A 75 -0.86 13.74 -15.38
CA CYS A 75 -0.47 13.32 -14.03
C CYS A 75 0.65 12.27 -14.07
N GLN A 76 0.64 11.36 -15.06
CA GLN A 76 1.69 10.37 -15.23
C GLN A 76 3.01 11.01 -15.68
N LYS A 77 2.99 12.01 -16.58
CA LYS A 77 4.20 12.79 -16.93
C LYS A 77 4.77 13.53 -15.72
N GLN A 78 3.91 14.11 -14.89
CA GLN A 78 4.33 14.76 -13.65
C GLN A 78 4.96 13.76 -12.68
N LEU A 79 4.34 12.58 -12.49
CA LEU A 79 4.91 11.49 -11.68
C LEU A 79 6.30 11.07 -12.17
N GLN A 80 6.47 10.90 -13.49
CA GLN A 80 7.75 10.54 -14.10
C GLN A 80 8.83 11.58 -13.84
N ALA A 81 8.49 12.87 -13.91
CA ALA A 81 9.41 13.95 -13.61
C ALA A 81 9.79 13.97 -12.12
N SER A 82 8.80 13.88 -11.22
CA SER A 82 9.02 13.90 -9.76
C SER A 82 9.76 12.68 -9.24
N CYS A 83 9.66 11.52 -9.91
CA CYS A 83 10.29 10.28 -9.48
C CYS A 83 11.63 9.97 -10.18
N LYS A 84 12.08 10.82 -11.12
CA LYS A 84 13.33 10.60 -11.85
C LYS A 84 14.51 10.55 -10.88
N GLY A 85 15.24 9.43 -10.90
CA GLY A 85 16.39 9.20 -10.02
C GLY A 85 16.04 8.66 -8.63
N LEU A 86 14.75 8.51 -8.30
CA LEU A 86 14.31 7.92 -7.03
C LEU A 86 13.95 6.43 -7.14
N ALA A 87 13.44 6.00 -8.30
CA ALA A 87 12.95 4.63 -8.49
C ALA A 87 13.25 4.08 -9.89
N LEU A 88 12.98 2.79 -10.08
CA LEU A 88 13.16 2.10 -11.35
C LEU A 88 11.92 2.25 -12.25
N GLY A 89 12.17 2.62 -13.51
CA GLY A 89 11.20 2.57 -14.60
C GLY A 89 10.16 3.70 -14.65
N LYS A 90 9.36 3.69 -15.72
CA LYS A 90 8.39 4.74 -16.08
C LYS A 90 7.21 4.94 -15.12
N ASN A 91 7.04 4.04 -14.16
CA ASN A 91 5.93 4.01 -13.20
C ASN A 91 6.41 4.15 -11.75
N CYS A 92 7.63 4.64 -11.55
CA CYS A 92 8.17 4.90 -10.21
C CYS A 92 8.08 3.67 -9.28
N GLY A 93 8.54 2.50 -9.77
CA GLY A 93 8.52 1.24 -9.01
C GLY A 93 7.16 0.53 -8.91
N MET A 94 6.04 1.13 -9.36
CA MET A 94 4.74 0.47 -9.34
C MET A 94 4.44 -0.30 -10.62
N ARG A 95 3.70 -1.40 -10.49
CA ARG A 95 3.07 -2.04 -11.64
C ARG A 95 1.95 -1.13 -12.13
N HIS A 96 1.96 -0.82 -13.42
CA HIS A 96 0.83 -0.12 -14.03
C HIS A 96 -0.39 -1.04 -13.96
N SER A 97 -1.42 -0.61 -13.25
CA SER A 97 -2.68 -1.32 -13.06
C SER A 97 -3.80 -0.43 -13.55
N HIS A 98 -4.17 -0.61 -14.82
CA HIS A 98 -5.30 0.03 -15.48
C HIS A 98 -5.97 -0.99 -16.40
#